data_AF-A0A7V8NUP4-F1
#
_entry.id   AF-A0A7V8NUP4-F1
#
_cell.length_a   1.000
_cell.length_b   1.000
_cell.length_c   1.000
_cell.angle_alpha   90.00
_cell.angle_beta   90.00
_cell.angle_gamma   90.00
#
_symmetry.space_group_name_H-M   'P 1'
#
loop_
_entity.id
_entity.type
_entity.pdbx_description
1 polymer ?
#
loop_
_entity_poly.entity_id
_entity_poly.type
_entity_poly.pdbx_seq_one_letter_code
_entity_poly.pdbx_strand_id
1 'polypeptide(L)' 'PLDLTWSCYQEEETACGVCDSCLLRLRAFAEAGASDPIPYRRAVPVGGSRLGIRR' A
#
# COMPACT_ATOMS: atom_id res chain seq x y z
N PRO A 1 -1.22 15.20 -6.84
CA PRO A 1 -1.53 14.70 -5.47
C PRO A 1 -1.72 13.18 -5.53
N LEU A 2 -1.12 12.39 -4.63
CA LEU A 2 -1.13 10.92 -4.71
C LEU A 2 -2.47 10.29 -4.31
N ASP A 3 -3.30 11.06 -3.63
CA ASP A 3 -4.71 10.80 -3.30
C ASP A 3 -5.64 10.86 -4.53
N LEU A 4 -5.23 11.55 -5.59
CA LEU A 4 -6.00 11.69 -6.83
C LEU A 4 -5.59 10.69 -7.93
N THR A 5 -4.72 9.73 -7.60
CA THR A 5 -4.25 8.72 -8.56
C THR A 5 -4.79 7.34 -8.20
N TRP A 6 -5.05 6.54 -9.23
CA TRP A 6 -5.57 5.18 -9.08
C TRP A 6 -4.60 4.14 -9.61
N SER A 7 -4.43 3.05 -8.88
CA SER A 7 -3.54 1.94 -9.28
C SER A 7 -4.22 0.58 -9.25
N CYS A 8 -5.41 0.44 -8.64
CA CYS A 8 -6.08 -0.84 -8.59
C CYS A 8 -6.65 -1.23 -9.97
N TYR A 9 -6.42 -2.47 -10.39
CA TYR A 9 -6.98 -3.02 -11.63
C TYR A 9 -8.27 -3.83 -11.43
N GLN A 10 -8.69 -4.05 -10.18
CA GLN A 10 -9.85 -4.90 -9.88
C GLN A 10 -11.08 -4.12 -9.44
N GLU A 11 -10.90 -2.88 -8.98
CA GLU A 11 -11.94 -2.07 -8.38
C GLU A 11 -11.70 -0.60 -8.75
N GLU A 12 -12.76 0.19 -8.83
CA GLU A 12 -12.71 1.59 -9.26
C GLU A 12 -13.00 2.58 -8.11
N GLU A 13 -13.69 2.13 -7.06
CA GLU A 13 -14.11 2.98 -5.92
C GLU A 13 -13.21 2.82 -4.68
N THR A 14 -12.71 1.61 -4.42
CA THR A 14 -11.87 1.31 -3.26
C THR A 14 -10.83 0.27 -3.65
N ALA A 15 -9.55 0.54 -3.42
CA ALA A 15 -8.48 -0.34 -3.87
C ALA A 15 -8.60 -1.73 -3.21
N CYS A 16 -8.43 -2.80 -3.99
CA CYS A 16 -8.67 -4.16 -3.51
C CYS A 16 -7.64 -4.62 -2.45
N GLY A 17 -6.42 -4.06 -2.47
CA GLY A 17 -5.34 -4.39 -1.54
C GLY A 17 -4.66 -5.73 -1.77
N VAL A 18 -5.01 -6.46 -2.85
CA VAL A 18 -4.52 -7.82 -3.10
C VAL A 18 -4.02 -8.09 -4.52
N CYS A 19 -4.32 -7.22 -5.50
CA CYS A 19 -3.74 -7.35 -6.83
C CYS A 19 -2.30 -6.85 -6.87
N ASP A 20 -1.52 -7.30 -7.85
CA ASP A 20 -0.10 -6.96 -7.98
C ASP A 20 0.15 -5.45 -7.95
N SER A 21 -0.66 -4.68 -8.66
CA SER A 21 -0.53 -3.21 -8.68
C SER A 21 -0.80 -2.58 -7.30
N CYS A 22 -1.78 -3.09 -6.54
CA CYS A 22 -2.01 -2.64 -5.16
C CYS A 22 -0.80 -2.96 -4.28
N LEU A 23 -0.28 -4.20 -4.35
CA LEU A 23 0.86 -4.63 -3.55
C LEU A 23 2.13 -3.83 -3.84
N LEU A 24 2.40 -3.53 -5.11
CA LEU A 24 3.52 -2.70 -5.54
C LEU A 24 3.40 -1.27 -4.99
N ARG A 25 2.21 -0.68 -5.09
CA ARG A 25 1.94 0.66 -4.56
C ARG A 25 2.14 0.71 -3.04
N LEU A 26 1.55 -0.24 -2.31
CA LEU A 26 1.65 -0.32 -0.84
C LEU A 26 3.11 -0.51 -0.38
N ARG A 27 3.88 -1.33 -1.09
CA ARG A 27 5.33 -1.47 -0.84
C ARG A 27 6.06 -0.15 -1.05
N ALA A 28 5.80 0.56 -2.15
CA ALA A 28 6.45 1.84 -2.42
C ALA A 28 6.20 2.89 -1.33
N PHE A 29 4.95 2.99 -0.83
CA PHE A 29 4.63 3.85 0.31
C PHE A 29 5.35 3.41 1.59
N ALA A 30 5.37 2.12 1.90
CA ALA A 30 6.07 1.58 3.06
C ALA A 30 7.59 1.83 3.00
N GLU A 31 8.23 1.64 1.84
CA GLU A 31 9.65 1.93 1.62
C GLU A 31 9.97 3.43 1.74
N ALA A 32 9.04 4.29 1.33
CA ALA A 32 9.12 5.73 1.53
C ALA A 32 8.84 6.18 2.97
N GLY A 33 8.47 5.26 3.88
CA GLY A 33 8.08 5.58 5.25
C GLY A 33 6.77 6.38 5.35
N ALA A 34 5.93 6.31 4.32
CA ALA A 34 4.66 7.00 4.21
C ALA A 34 3.48 6.01 4.21
N SER A 35 2.29 6.50 4.56
CA SER A 35 1.04 5.76 4.37
C SER A 35 0.40 6.16 3.04
N ASP A 36 -0.17 5.19 2.34
CA ASP A 36 -0.92 5.45 1.10
C ASP A 36 -2.22 6.20 1.42
N PRO A 37 -2.51 7.35 0.79
CA PRO A 37 -3.67 8.15 1.13
C PRO A 37 -5.02 7.63 0.59
N ILE A 38 -5.04 6.59 -0.26
CA ILE A 38 -6.30 6.07 -0.83
C ILE A 38 -6.91 4.95 0.03
N PRO A 39 -8.25 4.75 0.00
CA PRO A 39 -8.90 3.71 0.79
C PRO A 39 -8.71 2.31 0.18
N TYR A 40 -8.65 1.30 1.06
CA TYR A 40 -8.51 -0.10 0.71
C TYR A 40 -9.64 -0.95 1.31
N ARG A 41 -10.20 -1.89 0.52
CA ARG A 41 -11.30 -2.77 0.98
C ARG A 41 -10.80 -3.78 2.03
N ARG A 42 -9.57 -4.26 1.87
CA ARG A 42 -8.91 -5.14 2.84
C ARG A 42 -7.90 -4.34 3.65
N ALA A 43 -7.88 -4.57 4.96
CA ALA A 43 -6.82 -4.09 5.82
C ALA A 43 -5.50 -4.73 5.36
N VAL A 44 -4.60 -3.93 4.80
CA VAL A 44 -3.28 -4.38 4.42
C VAL A 44 -2.38 -4.21 5.64
N PRO A 45 -1.70 -5.25 6.14
CA PRO A 45 -0.71 -5.09 7.20
C PRO A 45 0.47 -4.31 6.62
N VAL A 46 0.46 -2.99 6.78
CA VAL A 46 1.58 -2.12 6.39
C VAL A 46 2.69 -2.37 7.41
N GLY A 47 3.61 -3.27 7.07
CA GLY A 47 4.69 -3.73 7.93
C GLY A 47 5.71 -2.63 8.18
N GLY A 48 5.70 -2.07 9.39
CA GLY A 48 6.66 -1.08 9.86
C GLY A 48 6.94 -1.22 11.35
N SER A 49 7.72 -2.22 11.75
CA SER A 49 8.46 -2.20 13.02
C SER A 49 9.77 -2.96 12.86
N ARG A 50 10.86 -2.19 12.91
CA ARG A 50 12.26 -2.61 12.94
C ARG A 50 12.45 -3.82 13.87
N LEU A 51 12.74 -4.99 13.32
CA LEU A 51 13.59 -5.95 14.02
C LEU A 51 14.95 -5.92 13.34
N GLY A 52 15.88 -5.21 13.98
CA GLY A 52 17.26 -5.23 13.56
C GLY A 52 17.77 -6.66 13.56
N ILE A 53 18.18 -7.12 12.39
CA ILE A 53 19.21 -8.14 12.25
C ILE A 53 20.49 -7.59 12.89
N ARG A 54 20.58 -7.67 14.22
CA ARG A 54 21.88 -7.68 14.87
C ARG A 54 22.50 -9.04 14.59
N ARG A 55 23.42 -9.01 13.61
CA ARG A 55 24.40 -10.04 13.21
C ARG A 55 23.84 -11.17 12.37
#